data_AF-A0A351SHL2-F1
#
_entry.id   AF-A0A351SHL2-F1
#
_cell.length_a   1.000
_cell.length_b   1.000
_cell.length_c   1.000
_cell.angle_alpha   90.00
_cell.angle_beta   90.00
_cell.angle_gamma   90.00
#
_symmetry.space_group_name_H-M   'P 1'
#
loop_
_entity.id
_entity.type
_entity.pdbx_description
1 polymer ?
#
loop_
_entity_poly.entity_id
_entity_poly.type
_entity_poly.pdbx_seq_one_letter_code
_entity_poly.pdbx_strand_id
1 'polypeptide(L)'
;MGRHHLSDTASLGSFLLRAGNRRPQRVCHCRRHVFRGNYQSGRTTLARWRTGLPHRHTSFCTRRASGSLPNRNPGLSGPITQPLWHPRTAVLHRVRERKNMKPDYWNKTAQTMPQQELKALQLKLIKQQLNYVYDRSPFYRQLYDKHKLRPEKIQTWGDFEQHVPIVRKDDIRDYQIATGDPYGGLACVPQSQLVAIWTSSGTTGWPTMGGYTREDLDIAIEAICRSYWDAGYRPGMRVMTRHGNWHWLTPITWGVIRRLQMRPVMTGINVSAIKAYKPDAFPMITTETAAALLLDAIHKAGEDPHDILGQVQIISTMGESLTDTARENIQRDWGGVQISDGGGCGESYCWFFEGGDPELPGAHYWADIGYAEVFDPDSMEKIGDVGRGELIATNLRVKGVPYIRFATEDFVDMMGEHSTHFSHPYGKILGRSIWRVNVNGNSFLPYDIERILQRFPETAKAQFFISKEAPVQDKLTVSICYDERLTPNPDTLRDKLTTVFSQDLGVASEITWVPLEVIPRPAPHKLVKFIDRTKKK
;
A
#
# COMPACT_ATOMS: atom_id res chain seq x y z
N MET A 1 9.29 -38.69 -60.14
CA MET A 1 9.44 -40.07 -59.62
C MET A 1 9.55 -39.92 -58.09
N GLY A 2 8.61 -40.30 -57.22
CA GLY A 2 7.68 -41.43 -57.15
C GLY A 2 8.03 -42.23 -55.89
N ARG A 3 7.59 -41.81 -54.68
CA ARG A 3 6.33 -42.13 -53.94
C ARG A 3 6.44 -43.34 -52.98
N HIS A 4 6.06 -43.11 -51.71
CA HIS A 4 5.31 -43.94 -50.71
C HIS A 4 5.81 -43.56 -49.27
N HIS A 5 5.06 -42.89 -48.38
CA HIS A 5 3.88 -43.30 -47.54
C HIS A 5 4.24 -44.40 -46.51
N LEU A 6 3.96 -44.35 -45.18
CA LEU A 6 2.93 -43.72 -44.28
C LEU A 6 3.61 -43.11 -43.00
N SER A 7 3.10 -42.18 -42.18
CA SER A 7 1.92 -42.16 -41.24
C SER A 7 1.89 -43.33 -40.22
N ASP A 8 1.56 -43.20 -38.91
CA ASP A 8 0.71 -42.23 -38.20
C ASP A 8 1.01 -41.99 -36.69
N THR A 9 0.25 -41.06 -36.10
CA THR A 9 0.20 -40.58 -34.68
C THR A 9 -0.36 -41.57 -33.63
N ALA A 10 -0.11 -41.34 -32.32
CA ALA A 10 -1.15 -41.12 -31.26
C ALA A 10 -0.74 -41.39 -29.77
N SER A 11 -1.17 -40.46 -28.88
CA SER A 11 -1.52 -40.54 -27.44
C SER A 11 -0.93 -41.58 -26.48
N LEU A 12 -0.43 -41.10 -25.32
CA LEU A 12 -0.26 -41.87 -24.08
C LEU A 12 -1.41 -41.59 -23.09
N GLY A 13 -2.16 -42.63 -22.74
CA GLY A 13 -3.27 -42.59 -21.79
C GLY A 13 -2.95 -43.16 -20.42
N SER A 14 -3.75 -42.76 -19.43
CA SER A 14 -3.71 -43.11 -18.01
C SER A 14 -3.62 -44.61 -17.71
N PHE A 15 -2.83 -45.01 -16.71
CA PHE A 15 -2.94 -46.32 -16.07
C PHE A 15 -3.04 -46.22 -14.54
N LEU A 16 -4.11 -46.80 -14.01
CA LEU A 16 -4.34 -47.10 -12.60
C LEU A 16 -4.67 -48.60 -12.53
N LEU A 17 -4.06 -49.36 -11.60
CA LEU A 17 -4.70 -50.41 -10.79
C LEU A 17 -3.69 -51.23 -9.97
N ARG A 18 -4.03 -51.40 -8.67
CA ARG A 18 -3.80 -52.54 -7.77
C ARG A 18 -2.38 -53.15 -7.62
N ALA A 19 -1.88 -53.07 -6.38
CA ALA A 19 -1.05 -54.11 -5.77
C ALA A 19 -1.71 -54.58 -4.45
N GLY A 20 -1.66 -55.89 -4.17
CA GLY A 20 -2.36 -56.52 -3.04
C GLY A 20 -1.47 -56.86 -1.84
N ASN A 21 -2.13 -57.24 -0.73
CA ASN A 21 -1.55 -57.63 0.56
C ASN A 21 -0.35 -58.60 0.49
N ARG A 22 0.67 -58.33 1.32
CA ARG A 22 1.36 -59.31 2.18
C ARG A 22 2.05 -58.60 3.37
N ARG A 23 1.75 -59.04 4.60
CA ARG A 23 2.54 -58.72 5.81
C ARG A 23 3.65 -59.78 6.00
N PRO A 24 4.72 -59.46 6.74
CA PRO A 24 4.84 -60.07 8.07
C PRO A 24 5.26 -59.07 9.17
N GLN A 25 5.15 -59.52 10.42
CA GLN A 25 5.42 -58.73 11.63
C GLN A 25 6.92 -58.69 11.99
N ARG A 26 7.38 -57.58 12.59
CA ARG A 26 8.35 -57.55 13.72
C ARG A 26 7.96 -56.45 14.71
N VAL A 27 8.42 -56.59 15.96
CA VAL A 27 7.90 -55.90 17.16
C VAL A 27 9.03 -55.19 17.91
N CYS A 28 8.68 -54.31 18.85
CA CYS A 28 9.53 -53.53 19.79
C CYS A 28 10.09 -52.21 19.23
N HIS A 29 10.19 -51.11 20.00
CA HIS A 29 9.75 -50.84 21.39
C HIS A 29 9.61 -49.32 21.56
N CYS A 30 8.63 -48.81 22.32
CA CYS A 30 8.61 -47.39 22.72
C CYS A 30 8.13 -47.24 24.17
N ARG A 31 9.06 -46.90 25.07
CA ARG A 31 8.79 -46.71 26.50
C ARG A 31 8.20 -45.32 26.74
N ARG A 32 7.03 -45.25 27.37
CA ARG A 32 6.53 -44.00 27.99
C ARG A 32 7.30 -43.75 29.29
N HIS A 33 7.95 -42.60 29.41
CA HIS A 33 8.41 -42.13 30.72
C HIS A 33 7.24 -41.49 31.48
N VAL A 34 6.97 -42.02 32.67
CA VAL A 34 6.10 -41.42 33.68
C VAL A 34 7.02 -40.84 34.76
N PHE A 35 6.80 -39.58 35.14
CA PHE A 35 7.29 -39.05 36.40
C PHE A 35 6.10 -38.62 37.26
N ARG A 36 5.99 -39.22 38.44
CA ARG A 36 5.11 -38.75 39.52
C ARG A 36 5.93 -37.85 40.44
N GLY A 37 5.34 -36.73 40.88
CA GLY A 37 5.86 -35.89 41.96
C GLY A 37 4.69 -35.47 42.85
N ASN A 38 4.74 -35.82 44.12
CA ASN A 38 3.70 -35.49 45.10
C ASN A 38 3.75 -34.01 45.48
N TYR A 39 2.61 -33.42 45.83
CA TYR A 39 2.57 -32.36 46.85
C TYR A 39 1.38 -32.57 47.79
N GLN A 40 1.61 -32.33 49.08
CA GLN A 40 0.69 -32.66 50.18
C GLN A 40 -0.36 -31.58 50.42
N SER A 41 -1.45 -31.98 51.07
CA SER A 41 -2.49 -31.09 51.59
C SER A 41 -2.07 -30.39 52.87
N GLY A 42 -2.28 -29.06 52.94
CA GLY A 42 -2.09 -28.26 54.15
C GLY A 42 -3.12 -27.10 54.20
N ARG A 43 -3.82 -26.97 55.33
CA ARG A 43 -4.81 -25.89 55.59
C ARG A 43 -4.09 -24.58 55.93
N THR A 44 -4.62 -23.42 55.52
CA THR A 44 -5.14 -22.37 56.45
C THR A 44 -5.72 -21.12 55.76
N THR A 45 -6.87 -20.66 56.27
CA THR A 45 -7.42 -19.29 56.39
C THR A 45 -6.93 -18.14 55.49
N LEU A 46 -7.86 -17.50 54.77
CA LEU A 46 -7.74 -16.09 54.36
C LEU A 46 -8.08 -15.14 55.53
N ALA A 47 -7.23 -14.15 55.76
CA ALA A 47 -7.51 -13.01 56.64
C ALA A 47 -7.76 -11.72 55.83
N ARG A 48 -8.63 -10.84 56.33
CA ARG A 48 -8.81 -9.46 55.85
C ARG A 48 -7.63 -8.58 56.33
N TRP A 49 -7.40 -7.43 55.70
CA TRP A 49 -7.49 -6.08 56.31
C TRP A 49 -7.28 -4.98 55.24
N ARG A 50 -7.88 -3.81 55.53
CA ARG A 50 -8.07 -2.55 54.75
C ARG A 50 -6.73 -1.83 54.43
N THR A 51 -6.61 -0.82 53.53
CA THR A 51 -7.45 0.37 53.15
C THR A 51 -7.29 0.76 51.65
N GLY A 52 -7.98 1.73 51.04
CA GLY A 52 -9.17 2.53 51.45
C GLY A 52 -9.22 3.97 50.85
N LEU A 53 -10.41 4.39 50.34
CA LEU A 53 -10.88 5.75 49.93
C LEU A 53 -10.33 6.39 48.63
N PRO A 54 -11.10 7.27 47.93
CA PRO A 54 -12.57 7.27 47.76
C PRO A 54 -13.06 7.56 46.31
N HIS A 55 -14.18 6.94 45.89
CA HIS A 55 -14.96 7.39 44.73
C HIS A 55 -16.14 8.27 45.17
N ARG A 56 -16.38 9.38 44.47
CA ARG A 56 -17.59 10.20 44.61
C ARG A 56 -18.75 9.56 43.85
N HIS A 57 -19.85 9.25 44.55
CA HIS A 57 -21.14 9.00 43.93
C HIS A 57 -21.95 10.30 43.86
N THR A 58 -22.52 10.60 42.69
CA THR A 58 -23.64 11.53 42.53
C THR A 58 -24.90 10.73 42.19
N SER A 59 -25.83 10.69 43.14
CA SER A 59 -27.13 10.04 43.00
C SER A 59 -28.12 10.97 42.31
N PHE A 60 -28.67 10.57 41.15
CA PHE A 60 -29.82 11.26 40.57
C PHE A 60 -31.13 10.73 41.15
N CYS A 61 -31.89 11.62 41.79
CA CYS A 61 -33.16 11.30 42.42
C CYS A 61 -34.31 11.49 41.42
N THR A 62 -35.11 10.45 41.19
CA THR A 62 -36.32 10.52 40.35
C THR A 62 -37.50 11.06 41.16
N ARG A 63 -37.96 12.28 40.84
CA ARG A 63 -39.28 12.75 41.28
C ARG A 63 -40.20 12.93 40.08
N ARG A 64 -41.31 12.19 40.07
CA ARG A 64 -42.49 12.52 39.27
C ARG A 64 -43.11 13.79 39.84
N ALA A 65 -43.51 14.72 38.97
CA ALA A 65 -44.43 15.79 39.29
C ALA A 65 -45.46 15.91 38.16
N SER A 66 -46.71 15.58 38.47
CA SER A 66 -47.86 15.85 37.61
C SER A 66 -48.27 17.31 37.76
N GLY A 67 -48.36 18.05 36.65
CA GLY A 67 -48.78 19.45 36.63
C GLY A 67 -49.57 19.76 35.35
N SER A 68 -50.86 20.04 35.50
CA SER A 68 -51.76 20.47 34.43
C SER A 68 -51.48 21.91 33.99
N LEU A 69 -51.57 22.21 32.70
CA LEU A 69 -51.63 23.57 32.17
C LEU A 69 -52.89 23.76 31.30
N PRO A 70 -53.52 24.95 31.31
CA PRO A 70 -54.82 25.19 30.68
C PRO A 70 -54.72 25.54 29.19
N ASN A 71 -55.82 25.31 28.47
CA ASN A 71 -55.96 25.54 27.04
C ASN A 71 -56.59 26.92 26.74
N ARG A 72 -56.03 27.68 25.79
CA ARG A 72 -56.74 28.70 24.98
C ARG A 72 -55.92 29.14 23.73
N ASN A 73 -56.27 28.54 22.59
CA ASN A 73 -56.33 29.02 21.18
C ASN A 73 -56.03 30.50 20.83
N PRO A 74 -55.86 30.85 19.52
CA PRO A 74 -55.46 30.02 18.35
C PRO A 74 -54.49 30.73 17.35
N GLY A 75 -54.05 29.99 16.32
CA GLY A 75 -53.80 30.57 14.98
C GLY A 75 -52.36 30.52 14.46
N LEU A 76 -52.11 29.59 13.53
CA LEU A 76 -51.41 29.79 12.24
C LEU A 76 -51.25 28.43 11.55
N SER A 77 -52.13 28.15 10.60
CA SER A 77 -52.05 26.97 9.74
C SER A 77 -51.06 27.20 8.59
N GLY A 78 -49.92 26.52 8.63
CA GLY A 78 -48.98 26.44 7.51
C GLY A 78 -48.38 25.02 7.46
N PRO A 79 -48.19 24.42 6.27
CA PRO A 79 -47.63 23.09 6.17
C PRO A 79 -46.15 23.11 6.58
N ILE A 80 -45.81 22.36 7.62
CA ILE A 80 -44.40 22.11 7.98
C ILE A 80 -43.83 21.14 6.94
N THR A 81 -43.30 21.69 5.84
CA THR A 81 -42.39 20.95 4.97
C THR A 81 -41.09 20.72 5.72
N GLN A 82 -40.97 19.55 6.38
CA GLN A 82 -39.65 19.08 6.81
C GLN A 82 -38.80 18.89 5.55
N PRO A 83 -37.61 19.52 5.45
CA PRO A 83 -36.73 19.25 4.33
C PRO A 83 -36.26 17.80 4.44
N LEU A 84 -36.60 16.99 3.44
CA LEU A 84 -36.05 15.65 3.26
C LEU A 84 -34.52 15.80 3.11
N TRP A 85 -33.79 15.49 4.19
CA TRP A 85 -32.33 15.45 4.20
C TRP A 85 -31.84 14.32 3.31
N HIS A 86 -31.68 14.61 2.03
CA HIS A 86 -31.18 13.67 1.03
C HIS A 86 -29.70 13.35 1.35
N PRO A 87 -29.26 12.06 1.32
CA PRO A 87 -27.87 11.72 1.60
C PRO A 87 -26.82 12.55 0.82
N ARG A 88 -27.13 12.93 -0.42
CA ARG A 88 -26.26 13.74 -1.30
C ARG A 88 -25.86 15.10 -0.69
N THR A 89 -26.75 15.80 0.03
CA THR A 89 -26.40 17.08 0.67
C THR A 89 -25.50 16.92 1.89
N ALA A 90 -25.68 15.86 2.69
CA ALA A 90 -24.85 15.57 3.86
C ALA A 90 -23.43 15.07 3.51
N VAL A 91 -23.19 14.67 2.27
CA VAL A 91 -21.89 14.21 1.75
C VAL A 91 -21.06 15.40 1.27
N LEU A 92 -21.62 16.25 0.41
CA LEU A 92 -20.94 17.47 -0.07
C LEU A 92 -20.65 18.46 1.08
N HIS A 93 -21.48 18.49 2.12
CA HIS A 93 -21.20 19.25 3.35
C HIS A 93 -19.95 18.73 4.07
N ARG A 94 -19.84 17.40 4.29
CA ARG A 94 -18.72 16.82 5.05
C ARG A 94 -17.36 16.97 4.37
N VAL A 95 -17.31 16.89 3.03
CA VAL A 95 -16.07 17.17 2.28
C VAL A 95 -15.70 18.66 2.37
N ARG A 96 -16.68 19.58 2.29
CA ARG A 96 -16.45 21.03 2.44
C ARG A 96 -16.06 21.44 3.86
N GLU A 97 -16.65 20.83 4.90
CA GLU A 97 -16.37 21.16 6.30
C GLU A 97 -14.92 20.86 6.70
N ARG A 98 -14.30 19.82 6.12
CA ARG A 98 -12.88 19.54 6.35
C ARG A 98 -11.92 20.54 5.72
N LYS A 99 -12.28 21.20 4.60
CA LYS A 99 -11.42 22.20 3.94
C LYS A 99 -11.07 23.40 4.84
N ASN A 100 -11.84 23.64 5.91
CA ASN A 100 -11.67 24.77 6.82
C ASN A 100 -11.23 24.40 8.25
N MET A 101 -10.91 23.13 8.53
CA MET A 101 -10.45 22.70 9.86
C MET A 101 -8.92 22.65 9.92
N LYS A 102 -8.34 23.14 11.03
CA LYS A 102 -6.91 22.94 11.32
C LYS A 102 -6.64 21.44 11.50
N PRO A 103 -5.48 20.91 11.04
CA PRO A 103 -5.13 19.52 11.27
C PRO A 103 -5.11 19.17 12.76
N ASP A 104 -5.82 18.09 13.08
CA ASP A 104 -5.78 17.40 14.36
C ASP A 104 -4.65 16.37 14.26
N TYR A 105 -3.47 16.70 14.75
CA TYR A 105 -2.24 15.89 14.58
C TYR A 105 -2.17 14.71 15.56
N TRP A 106 -1.85 13.52 15.08
CA TRP A 106 -1.53 12.35 15.93
C TRP A 106 -0.27 12.58 16.79
N ASN A 107 0.76 13.15 16.17
CA ASN A 107 2.08 13.39 16.75
C ASN A 107 2.62 14.72 16.24
N LYS A 108 2.04 15.82 16.76
CA LYS A 108 2.35 17.18 16.32
C LYS A 108 3.86 17.49 16.31
N THR A 109 4.59 17.08 17.35
CA THR A 109 6.04 17.34 17.44
C THR A 109 6.83 16.69 16.31
N ALA A 110 6.44 15.48 15.87
CA ALA A 110 7.07 14.86 14.71
C ALA A 110 6.56 15.49 13.41
N GLN A 111 5.25 15.67 13.26
CA GLN A 111 4.57 16.11 12.02
C GLN A 111 4.83 17.58 11.65
N THR A 112 5.22 18.43 12.61
CA THR A 112 5.49 19.87 12.40
C THR A 112 6.88 20.29 12.90
N MET A 113 7.88 19.40 12.78
CA MET A 113 9.26 19.66 13.19
C MET A 113 9.92 20.72 12.31
N PRO A 114 10.59 21.76 12.82
CA PRO A 114 11.26 22.75 11.98
C PRO A 114 12.27 22.10 11.01
N GLN A 115 12.33 22.55 9.75
CA GLN A 115 13.16 21.93 8.70
C GLN A 115 14.63 21.70 9.11
N GLN A 116 15.22 22.69 9.79
CA GLN A 116 16.59 22.60 10.28
C GLN A 116 16.76 21.50 11.34
N GLU A 117 15.78 21.31 12.22
CA GLU A 117 15.76 20.24 13.22
C GLU A 117 15.55 18.87 12.55
N LEU A 118 14.67 18.79 11.56
CA LEU A 118 14.39 17.56 10.80
C LEU A 118 15.63 17.08 10.03
N LYS A 119 16.27 17.95 9.23
CA LYS A 119 17.50 17.60 8.50
C LYS A 119 18.66 17.27 9.46
N ALA A 120 18.73 17.91 10.64
CA ALA A 120 19.72 17.56 11.68
C ALA A 120 19.45 16.22 12.36
N LEU A 121 18.17 15.89 12.64
CA LEU A 121 17.74 14.60 13.15
C LEU A 121 18.07 13.48 12.16
N GLN A 122 17.72 13.66 10.89
CA GLN A 122 18.02 12.71 9.82
C GLN A 122 19.52 12.41 9.73
N LEU A 123 20.38 13.44 9.64
CA LEU A 123 21.84 13.23 9.56
C LEU A 123 22.40 12.52 10.80
N LYS A 124 21.91 12.86 12.00
CA LYS A 124 22.25 12.18 13.24
C LYS A 124 21.88 10.69 13.19
N LEU A 125 20.68 10.36 12.73
CA LEU A 125 20.19 8.99 12.64
C LEU A 125 20.92 8.19 11.55
N ILE A 126 21.17 8.78 10.37
CA ILE A 126 21.99 8.19 9.31
C ILE A 126 23.37 7.81 9.84
N LYS A 127 24.06 8.71 10.54
CA LYS A 127 25.39 8.42 11.12
C LYS A 127 25.33 7.24 12.10
N GLN A 128 24.33 7.20 12.97
CA GLN A 128 24.12 6.07 13.89
C GLN A 128 23.84 4.75 13.14
N GLN A 129 23.03 4.82 12.09
CA GLN A 129 22.60 3.66 11.32
C GLN A 129 23.74 3.10 10.44
N LEU A 130 24.57 3.95 9.84
CA LEU A 130 25.76 3.54 9.08
C LEU A 130 26.76 2.75 9.94
N ASN A 131 27.02 3.21 11.16
CA ASN A 131 27.82 2.46 12.15
C ASN A 131 27.14 1.12 12.49
N TYR A 132 25.84 1.16 12.81
CA TYR A 132 25.07 -0.03 13.17
C TYR A 132 25.09 -1.12 12.09
N VAL A 133 24.92 -0.77 10.80
CA VAL A 133 24.94 -1.75 9.72
C VAL A 133 26.36 -2.24 9.41
N TYR A 134 27.37 -1.39 9.49
CA TYR A 134 28.77 -1.78 9.30
C TYR A 134 29.25 -2.77 10.40
N ASP A 135 28.75 -2.61 11.62
CA ASP A 135 29.05 -3.49 12.76
C ASP A 135 28.33 -4.85 12.70
N ARG A 136 27.18 -4.95 12.00
CA ARG A 136 26.25 -6.09 12.16
C ARG A 136 25.80 -6.77 10.87
N SER A 137 25.77 -6.08 9.74
CA SER A 137 25.42 -6.67 8.43
C SER A 137 26.69 -7.06 7.68
N PRO A 138 26.89 -8.36 7.40
CA PRO A 138 27.96 -8.82 6.51
C PRO A 138 27.95 -8.14 5.13
N PHE A 139 26.77 -7.89 4.57
CA PHE A 139 26.59 -7.19 3.30
C PHE A 139 27.14 -5.77 3.36
N TYR A 140 26.68 -4.93 4.31
CA TYR A 140 27.13 -3.54 4.40
C TYR A 140 28.60 -3.42 4.79
N ARG A 141 29.13 -4.31 5.64
CA ARG A 141 30.58 -4.36 5.91
C ARG A 141 31.38 -4.58 4.63
N GLN A 142 31.08 -5.65 3.89
CA GLN A 142 31.79 -5.99 2.65
C GLN A 142 31.66 -4.89 1.60
N LEU A 143 30.46 -4.29 1.46
CA LEU A 143 30.22 -3.19 0.54
C LEU A 143 31.04 -1.94 0.92
N TYR A 144 31.01 -1.54 2.19
CA TYR A 144 31.72 -0.34 2.63
C TYR A 144 33.24 -0.54 2.61
N ASP A 145 33.74 -1.73 2.97
CA ASP A 145 35.16 -2.08 2.81
C ASP A 145 35.61 -2.03 1.35
N LYS A 146 34.84 -2.59 0.42
CA LYS A 146 35.10 -2.52 -1.03
C LYS A 146 35.19 -1.06 -1.53
N HIS A 147 34.34 -0.18 -1.01
CA HIS A 147 34.32 1.25 -1.34
C HIS A 147 35.28 2.09 -0.48
N LYS A 148 36.08 1.48 0.42
CA LYS A 148 36.97 2.16 1.39
C LYS A 148 36.25 3.18 2.29
N LEU A 149 34.94 3.00 2.46
CA LEU A 149 34.08 3.79 3.31
C LEU A 149 34.24 3.38 4.78
N ARG A 150 34.26 4.37 5.67
CA ARG A 150 34.26 4.21 7.12
C ARG A 150 33.16 5.11 7.68
N PRO A 151 32.15 4.60 8.41
CA PRO A 151 31.02 5.38 8.88
C PRO A 151 31.39 6.66 9.65
N GLU A 152 32.52 6.65 10.36
CA GLU A 152 33.06 7.75 11.14
C GLU A 152 33.53 8.93 10.27
N LYS A 153 33.73 8.73 8.97
CA LYS A 153 34.04 9.82 8.02
C LYS A 153 32.81 10.59 7.56
N ILE A 154 31.61 10.05 7.77
CA ILE A 154 30.37 10.71 7.35
C ILE A 154 29.97 11.74 8.42
N GLN A 155 30.27 13.02 8.17
CA GLN A 155 30.00 14.10 9.12
C GLN A 155 28.91 15.06 8.64
N THR A 156 28.75 15.18 7.33
CA THR A 156 27.84 16.08 6.61
C THR A 156 26.97 15.32 5.61
N TRP A 157 25.96 16.00 5.04
CA TRP A 157 25.17 15.48 3.93
C TRP A 157 26.00 15.25 2.66
N GLY A 158 26.98 16.13 2.38
CA GLY A 158 27.89 15.96 1.24
C GLY A 158 28.70 14.66 1.34
N ASP A 159 29.23 14.33 2.52
CA ASP A 159 29.93 13.06 2.74
C ASP A 159 29.01 11.86 2.49
N PHE A 160 27.74 11.95 2.93
CA PHE A 160 26.76 10.88 2.74
C PHE A 160 26.45 10.64 1.26
N GLU A 161 26.16 11.72 0.52
CA GLU A 161 25.83 11.66 -0.91
C GLU A 161 27.03 11.24 -1.77
N GLN A 162 28.24 11.68 -1.43
CA GLN A 162 29.46 11.40 -2.20
C GLN A 162 30.05 10.00 -1.93
N HIS A 163 29.90 9.45 -0.71
CA HIS A 163 30.66 8.27 -0.29
C HIS A 163 29.82 7.02 0.02
N VAL A 164 28.53 7.15 0.35
CA VAL A 164 27.69 5.98 0.62
C VAL A 164 27.14 5.45 -0.72
N PRO A 165 27.46 4.21 -1.12
CA PRO A 165 27.02 3.68 -2.41
C PRO A 165 25.51 3.41 -2.42
N ILE A 166 24.88 3.59 -3.58
CA ILE A 166 23.50 3.13 -3.85
C ILE A 166 23.50 1.61 -3.97
N VAL A 167 22.53 0.96 -3.32
CA VAL A 167 22.32 -0.50 -3.32
C VAL A 167 21.12 -0.86 -4.17
N ARG A 168 21.26 -1.81 -5.11
CA ARG A 168 20.15 -2.37 -5.88
C ARG A 168 19.72 -3.73 -5.34
N LYS A 169 18.53 -4.18 -5.77
CA LYS A 169 18.04 -5.54 -5.46
C LYS A 169 18.95 -6.65 -5.98
N ASP A 170 19.61 -6.41 -7.10
CA ASP A 170 20.55 -7.39 -7.66
C ASP A 170 21.83 -7.51 -6.82
N ASP A 171 22.35 -6.44 -6.20
CA ASP A 171 23.49 -6.55 -5.26
C ASP A 171 23.16 -7.49 -4.07
N ILE A 172 21.96 -7.37 -3.52
CA ILE A 172 21.45 -8.20 -2.42
C ILE A 172 21.20 -9.64 -2.90
N ARG A 173 20.68 -9.81 -4.12
CA ARG A 173 20.46 -11.13 -4.73
C ARG A 173 21.78 -11.85 -5.02
N ASP A 174 22.79 -11.15 -5.52
CA ASP A 174 24.11 -11.71 -5.78
C ASP A 174 24.76 -12.18 -4.47
N TYR A 175 24.60 -11.41 -3.39
CA TYR A 175 25.01 -11.85 -2.05
C TYR A 175 24.25 -13.09 -1.58
N GLN A 176 22.92 -13.11 -1.75
CA GLN A 176 22.06 -14.26 -1.43
C GLN A 176 22.45 -15.52 -2.21
N ILE A 177 22.78 -15.39 -3.50
CA ILE A 177 23.25 -16.49 -4.36
C ILE A 177 24.64 -16.97 -3.91
N ALA A 178 25.57 -16.06 -3.61
CA ALA A 178 26.93 -16.39 -3.24
C ALA A 178 27.07 -17.04 -1.85
N THR A 179 26.15 -16.74 -0.92
CA THR A 179 26.23 -17.17 0.48
C THR A 179 25.14 -18.15 0.93
N GLY A 180 24.02 -18.20 0.22
CA GLY A 180 22.82 -18.91 0.65
C GLY A 180 22.05 -18.22 1.80
N ASP A 181 22.45 -17.04 2.26
CA ASP A 181 21.71 -16.29 3.28
C ASP A 181 20.39 -15.74 2.69
N PRO A 182 19.21 -16.18 3.17
CA PRO A 182 17.93 -15.72 2.65
C PRO A 182 17.60 -14.25 2.96
N TYR A 183 18.38 -13.59 3.82
CA TYR A 183 18.32 -12.14 4.06
C TYR A 183 19.39 -11.35 3.27
N GLY A 184 20.16 -12.01 2.39
CA GLY A 184 21.18 -11.36 1.54
C GLY A 184 22.25 -10.60 2.33
N GLY A 185 22.62 -11.07 3.53
CA GLY A 185 23.60 -10.43 4.40
C GLY A 185 23.12 -9.16 5.10
N LEU A 186 21.86 -8.77 4.96
CA LEU A 186 21.32 -7.52 5.51
C LEU A 186 20.94 -7.60 7.00
N ALA A 187 20.54 -8.78 7.50
CA ALA A 187 20.01 -8.93 8.85
C ALA A 187 21.04 -8.55 9.94
N CYS A 188 20.69 -7.62 10.81
CA CYS A 188 21.57 -7.09 11.88
C CYS A 188 21.28 -7.67 13.28
N VAL A 189 20.31 -8.58 13.37
CA VAL A 189 19.85 -9.25 14.58
C VAL A 189 19.61 -10.75 14.32
N PRO A 190 19.73 -11.62 15.34
CA PRO A 190 19.34 -13.01 15.20
C PRO A 190 17.82 -13.14 14.97
N GLN A 191 17.40 -14.18 14.24
CA GLN A 191 15.99 -14.41 13.91
C GLN A 191 15.04 -14.42 15.13
N SER A 192 15.53 -14.79 16.31
CA SER A 192 14.77 -14.77 17.57
C SER A 192 14.34 -13.38 18.04
N GLN A 193 14.88 -12.30 17.45
CA GLN A 193 14.44 -10.92 17.70
C GLN A 193 13.44 -10.40 16.66
N LEU A 194 13.22 -11.14 15.56
CA LEU A 194 12.23 -10.79 14.55
C LEU A 194 10.84 -11.24 15.03
N VAL A 195 9.91 -10.28 15.18
CA VAL A 195 8.52 -10.52 15.58
C VAL A 195 7.59 -10.76 14.38
N ALA A 196 8.05 -10.42 13.17
CA ALA A 196 7.41 -10.76 11.92
C ALA A 196 8.48 -10.90 10.82
N ILE A 197 8.28 -11.88 9.92
CA ILE A 197 9.10 -12.13 8.74
C ILE A 197 8.20 -12.00 7.52
N TRP A 198 8.71 -11.40 6.45
CA TRP A 198 8.03 -11.26 5.18
C TRP A 198 8.99 -11.61 4.04
N THR A 199 8.43 -12.01 2.90
CA THR A 199 9.20 -12.38 1.71
C THR A 199 8.74 -11.51 0.56
N SER A 200 9.65 -11.12 -0.35
CA SER A 200 9.23 -10.56 -1.64
C SER A 200 8.47 -11.60 -2.47
N SER A 201 7.72 -11.16 -3.48
CA SER A 201 6.88 -12.03 -4.32
C SER A 201 7.64 -12.87 -5.36
N GLY A 202 8.98 -12.78 -5.41
CA GLY A 202 9.87 -13.74 -6.06
C GLY A 202 9.53 -14.11 -7.51
N THR A 203 9.48 -13.13 -8.43
CA THR A 203 9.01 -13.39 -9.81
C THR A 203 10.01 -14.12 -10.72
N THR A 204 11.29 -14.24 -10.34
CA THR A 204 12.36 -14.81 -11.20
C THR A 204 13.45 -15.59 -10.45
N GLY A 205 13.32 -15.82 -9.14
CA GLY A 205 14.38 -16.47 -8.35
C GLY A 205 14.03 -16.61 -6.87
N TRP A 206 15.04 -16.83 -6.03
CA TRP A 206 14.85 -16.86 -4.57
C TRP A 206 14.25 -15.53 -4.07
N PRO A 207 13.19 -15.56 -3.24
CA PRO A 207 12.66 -14.34 -2.65
C PRO A 207 13.64 -13.81 -1.60
N THR A 208 13.84 -12.50 -1.60
CA THR A 208 14.52 -11.80 -0.51
C THR A 208 13.61 -11.80 0.71
N MET A 209 14.12 -12.24 1.86
CA MET A 209 13.40 -12.14 3.12
C MET A 209 13.72 -10.83 3.81
N GLY A 210 12.70 -10.20 4.39
CA GLY A 210 12.82 -9.09 5.32
C GLY A 210 12.18 -9.45 6.66
N GLY A 211 12.41 -8.62 7.66
CA GLY A 211 11.90 -8.88 9.00
C GLY A 211 11.86 -7.64 9.87
N TYR A 212 10.87 -7.63 10.76
CA TYR A 212 10.64 -6.58 11.75
C TYR A 212 11.06 -7.08 13.13
N THR A 213 11.93 -6.36 13.83
CA THR A 213 11.95 -6.41 15.31
C THR A 213 10.72 -5.70 15.88
N ARG A 214 10.56 -5.71 17.21
CA ARG A 214 9.48 -4.96 17.87
C ARG A 214 9.58 -3.45 17.59
N GLU A 215 10.76 -2.85 17.73
CA GLU A 215 10.96 -1.41 17.48
C GLU A 215 10.64 -1.06 16.02
N ASP A 216 11.09 -1.89 15.08
CA ASP A 216 10.81 -1.71 13.65
C ASP A 216 9.30 -1.72 13.35
N LEU A 217 8.57 -2.66 13.95
CA LEU A 217 7.12 -2.75 13.78
C LEU A 217 6.39 -1.59 14.47
N ASP A 218 6.87 -1.11 15.63
CA ASP A 218 6.30 0.06 16.29
C ASP A 218 6.52 1.36 15.48
N ILE A 219 7.70 1.52 14.86
CA ILE A 219 8.00 2.62 13.91
C ILE A 219 7.06 2.53 12.69
N ALA A 220 6.89 1.34 12.14
CA ALA A 220 5.99 1.09 11.01
C ALA A 220 4.54 1.45 11.35
N ILE A 221 4.05 1.01 12.52
CA ILE A 221 2.69 1.31 13.00
C ILE A 221 2.52 2.82 13.22
N GLU A 222 3.49 3.52 13.81
CA GLU A 222 3.44 4.97 14.05
C GLU A 222 3.28 5.77 12.74
N ALA A 223 4.02 5.42 11.69
CA ALA A 223 3.91 6.06 10.37
C ALA A 223 2.46 6.01 9.82
N ILE A 224 1.85 4.83 9.84
CA ILE A 224 0.47 4.65 9.35
C ILE A 224 -0.55 5.27 10.31
N CYS A 225 -0.31 5.24 11.63
CA CYS A 225 -1.21 5.86 12.62
C CYS A 225 -1.35 7.36 12.39
N ARG A 226 -0.24 8.07 12.08
CA ARG A 226 -0.27 9.49 11.69
C ARG A 226 -1.20 9.69 10.50
N SER A 227 -0.87 9.08 9.37
CA SER A 227 -1.63 9.27 8.12
C SER A 227 -3.11 8.86 8.24
N TYR A 228 -3.43 7.81 9.00
CA TYR A 228 -4.81 7.41 9.23
C TYR A 228 -5.56 8.36 10.15
N TRP A 229 -4.90 8.85 11.20
CA TRP A 229 -5.48 9.89 12.04
C TRP A 229 -5.71 11.18 11.23
N ASP A 230 -4.75 11.59 10.40
CA ASP A 230 -4.87 12.77 9.55
C ASP A 230 -5.92 12.57 8.43
N ALA A 231 -6.09 11.34 7.91
CA ALA A 231 -7.19 10.96 7.03
C ALA A 231 -8.55 10.93 7.75
N GLY A 232 -8.57 10.82 9.08
CA GLY A 232 -9.78 10.92 9.90
C GLY A 232 -10.29 9.62 10.51
N TYR A 233 -9.50 8.54 10.47
CA TYR A 233 -9.79 7.34 11.27
C TYR A 233 -9.73 7.71 12.76
N ARG A 234 -10.68 7.19 13.56
CA ARG A 234 -10.81 7.52 14.99
C ARG A 234 -11.13 6.28 15.84
N PRO A 235 -10.83 6.31 17.15
CA PRO A 235 -11.19 5.27 18.10
C PRO A 235 -12.68 4.88 18.01
N GLY A 236 -12.94 3.58 18.08
CA GLY A 236 -14.29 3.03 18.05
C GLY A 236 -14.91 2.81 16.66
N MET A 237 -14.32 3.34 15.57
CA MET A 237 -14.78 3.04 14.20
C MET A 237 -14.71 1.54 13.91
N ARG A 238 -15.77 0.98 13.33
CA ARG A 238 -15.80 -0.40 12.85
C ARG A 238 -15.07 -0.48 11.53
N VAL A 239 -14.08 -1.35 11.45
CA VAL A 239 -13.22 -1.47 10.26
C VAL A 239 -13.27 -2.87 9.66
N MET A 240 -13.38 -2.93 8.34
CA MET A 240 -13.14 -4.14 7.57
C MET A 240 -11.87 -3.98 6.78
N THR A 241 -10.94 -4.91 6.93
CA THR A 241 -9.72 -4.98 6.10
C THR A 241 -9.70 -6.30 5.36
N ARG A 242 -9.04 -6.33 4.20
CA ARG A 242 -8.98 -7.52 3.35
C ARG A 242 -8.12 -8.57 4.05
N HIS A 243 -8.76 -9.65 4.53
CA HIS A 243 -8.05 -10.79 5.09
C HIS A 243 -7.17 -11.46 4.02
N GLY A 244 -5.88 -11.14 4.05
CA GLY A 244 -4.85 -11.80 3.24
C GLY A 244 -3.48 -11.49 3.83
N ASN A 245 -2.59 -12.49 3.81
CA ASN A 245 -1.17 -12.32 4.16
C ASN A 245 -0.47 -11.51 3.05
N TRP A 246 -0.73 -10.21 2.96
CA TRP A 246 0.01 -9.33 2.06
C TRP A 246 1.35 -8.99 2.69
N HIS A 247 2.36 -9.80 2.32
CA HIS A 247 3.78 -9.68 2.66
C HIS A 247 4.06 -9.04 4.05
N TRP A 248 4.52 -7.80 4.03
CA TRP A 248 5.01 -7.03 5.17
C TRP A 248 3.91 -6.24 5.90
N LEU A 249 2.76 -6.05 5.25
CA LEU A 249 1.72 -5.11 5.66
C LEU A 249 0.73 -5.66 6.69
N THR A 250 0.53 -6.98 6.72
CA THR A 250 -0.39 -7.65 7.64
C THR A 250 -0.13 -7.33 9.12
N PRO A 251 1.09 -7.47 9.68
CA PRO A 251 1.36 -7.13 11.07
C PRO A 251 1.18 -5.63 11.36
N ILE A 252 1.50 -4.76 10.40
CA ILE A 252 1.34 -3.30 10.53
C ILE A 252 -0.15 -2.95 10.63
N THR A 253 -0.99 -3.47 9.73
CA THR A 253 -2.45 -3.25 9.72
C THR A 253 -3.06 -3.56 11.09
N TRP A 254 -2.75 -4.73 11.64
CA TRP A 254 -3.27 -5.16 12.94
C TRP A 254 -2.73 -4.33 14.11
N GLY A 255 -1.49 -3.86 14.01
CA GLY A 255 -0.90 -2.92 14.95
C GLY A 255 -1.60 -1.56 14.94
N VAL A 256 -1.85 -1.00 13.76
CA VAL A 256 -2.57 0.27 13.54
C VAL A 256 -4.00 0.20 14.06
N ILE A 257 -4.73 -0.86 13.71
CA ILE A 257 -6.10 -1.10 14.20
C ILE A 257 -6.14 -1.09 15.74
N ARG A 258 -5.16 -1.73 16.40
CA ARG A 258 -5.06 -1.73 17.87
C ARG A 258 -4.65 -0.37 18.43
N ARG A 259 -3.65 0.29 17.85
CA ARG A 259 -3.08 1.56 18.37
C ARG A 259 -4.05 2.73 18.20
N LEU A 260 -4.80 2.77 17.11
CA LEU A 260 -5.92 3.71 16.90
C LEU A 260 -7.22 3.30 17.60
N GLN A 261 -7.24 2.16 18.32
CA GLN A 261 -8.41 1.65 19.06
C GLN A 261 -9.67 1.47 18.17
N MET A 262 -9.46 1.06 16.92
CA MET A 262 -10.54 0.72 15.99
C MET A 262 -11.12 -0.67 16.30
N ARG A 263 -12.34 -0.94 15.84
CA ARG A 263 -13.07 -2.19 16.09
C ARG A 263 -13.05 -3.06 14.84
N PRO A 264 -12.11 -4.02 14.69
CA PRO A 264 -12.06 -4.85 13.50
C PRO A 264 -13.24 -5.82 13.44
N VAL A 265 -13.92 -5.86 12.30
CA VAL A 265 -14.89 -6.90 11.99
C VAL A 265 -14.14 -8.06 11.36
N MET A 266 -13.94 -9.14 12.13
CA MET A 266 -13.15 -10.32 11.73
C MET A 266 -13.92 -11.21 10.76
N THR A 267 -14.10 -10.75 9.52
CA THR A 267 -14.79 -11.47 8.44
C THR A 267 -14.16 -11.18 7.08
N GLY A 268 -14.52 -11.96 6.06
CA GLY A 268 -14.16 -11.67 4.67
C GLY A 268 -15.01 -10.53 4.10
N ILE A 269 -14.44 -9.71 3.22
CA ILE A 269 -15.15 -8.63 2.54
C ILE A 269 -16.08 -9.26 1.48
N ASN A 270 -17.40 -9.16 1.69
CA ASN A 270 -18.44 -9.54 0.74
C ASN A 270 -19.72 -8.75 1.03
N VAL A 271 -20.64 -8.70 0.07
CA VAL A 271 -21.89 -7.91 0.15
C VAL A 271 -22.66 -8.17 1.44
N SER A 272 -22.94 -9.45 1.76
CA SER A 272 -23.69 -9.84 2.95
C SER A 272 -23.02 -9.41 4.26
N ALA A 273 -21.69 -9.53 4.35
CA ALA A 273 -20.94 -9.08 5.52
C ALA A 273 -21.01 -7.56 5.68
N ILE A 274 -20.87 -6.78 4.60
CA ILE A 274 -20.95 -5.31 4.65
C ILE A 274 -22.37 -4.89 5.07
N LYS A 275 -23.43 -5.51 4.54
CA LYS A 275 -24.82 -5.25 4.97
C LYS A 275 -25.04 -5.56 6.45
N ALA A 276 -24.52 -6.68 6.93
CA ALA A 276 -24.73 -7.16 8.30
C ALA A 276 -23.99 -6.32 9.36
N TYR A 277 -22.69 -6.04 9.14
CA TYR A 277 -21.84 -5.41 10.15
C TYR A 277 -21.66 -3.90 9.95
N LYS A 278 -21.96 -3.38 8.76
CA LYS A 278 -21.98 -1.96 8.41
C LYS A 278 -20.67 -1.23 8.77
N PRO A 279 -19.52 -1.60 8.17
CA PRO A 279 -18.23 -0.98 8.50
C PRO A 279 -18.26 0.54 8.28
N ASP A 280 -17.59 1.27 9.18
CA ASP A 280 -17.43 2.72 9.09
C ASP A 280 -16.25 3.09 8.17
N ALA A 281 -15.25 2.23 8.02
CA ALA A 281 -14.11 2.43 7.12
C ALA A 281 -13.42 1.13 6.65
N PHE A 282 -12.66 1.22 5.56
CA PHE A 282 -11.81 0.13 5.03
C PHE A 282 -10.33 0.51 5.03
N PRO A 283 -9.58 0.22 6.11
CA PRO A 283 -8.13 0.35 6.10
C PRO A 283 -7.52 -0.73 5.18
N MET A 284 -6.69 -0.29 4.25
CA MET A 284 -5.88 -1.12 3.35
C MET A 284 -6.70 -2.04 2.44
N ILE A 285 -7.48 -1.41 1.56
CA ILE A 285 -8.10 -2.05 0.40
C ILE A 285 -7.22 -1.77 -0.83
N THR A 286 -7.24 -2.61 -1.87
CA THR A 286 -6.60 -2.24 -3.15
C THR A 286 -7.55 -1.41 -4.01
N THR A 287 -7.01 -0.57 -4.88
CA THR A 287 -7.81 0.27 -5.79
C THR A 287 -8.74 -0.57 -6.66
N GLU A 288 -8.27 -1.66 -7.28
CA GLU A 288 -9.10 -2.63 -8.00
C GLU A 288 -10.18 -3.29 -7.12
N THR A 289 -9.85 -3.65 -5.87
CA THR A 289 -10.84 -4.26 -4.96
C THR A 289 -11.96 -3.28 -4.62
N ALA A 290 -11.61 -2.00 -4.39
CA ALA A 290 -12.56 -0.94 -4.08
C ALA A 290 -13.41 -0.54 -5.30
N ALA A 291 -12.78 -0.37 -6.46
CA ALA A 291 -13.41 0.16 -7.68
C ALA A 291 -14.17 -0.89 -8.50
N ALA A 292 -13.64 -2.10 -8.64
CA ALA A 292 -14.13 -3.08 -9.61
C ALA A 292 -14.76 -4.30 -8.93
N LEU A 293 -13.99 -5.01 -8.10
CA LEU A 293 -14.41 -6.33 -7.59
C LEU A 293 -15.61 -6.25 -6.66
N LEU A 294 -15.66 -5.23 -5.78
CA LEU A 294 -16.78 -5.09 -4.84
C LEU A 294 -18.05 -4.55 -5.52
N LEU A 295 -17.93 -3.61 -6.46
CA LEU A 295 -19.08 -3.09 -7.21
C LEU A 295 -19.70 -4.17 -8.11
N ASP A 296 -18.88 -4.96 -8.82
CA ASP A 296 -19.35 -6.10 -9.61
C ASP A 296 -20.07 -7.15 -8.74
N ALA A 297 -19.53 -7.47 -7.55
CA ALA A 297 -20.19 -8.37 -6.61
C ALA A 297 -21.53 -7.83 -6.08
N ILE A 298 -21.64 -6.52 -5.86
CA ILE A 298 -22.89 -5.85 -5.44
C ILE A 298 -23.93 -5.90 -6.57
N HIS A 299 -23.57 -5.51 -7.79
CA HIS A 299 -24.48 -5.56 -8.94
C HIS A 299 -24.94 -7.00 -9.25
N LYS A 300 -24.06 -7.99 -9.13
CA LYS A 300 -24.40 -9.42 -9.27
C LYS A 300 -25.33 -9.94 -8.18
N ALA A 301 -25.34 -9.31 -7.00
CA ALA A 301 -26.30 -9.60 -5.94
C ALA A 301 -27.68 -8.92 -6.16
N GLY A 302 -27.81 -8.05 -7.18
CA GLY A 302 -29.03 -7.27 -7.43
C GLY A 302 -29.21 -6.09 -6.47
N GLU A 303 -28.13 -5.59 -5.91
CA GLU A 303 -28.11 -4.56 -4.86
C GLU A 303 -27.60 -3.21 -5.40
N ASP A 304 -28.02 -2.10 -4.78
CA ASP A 304 -27.49 -0.75 -5.10
C ASP A 304 -26.18 -0.49 -4.32
N PRO A 305 -25.06 -0.14 -4.97
CA PRO A 305 -23.82 0.25 -4.29
C PRO A 305 -23.98 1.30 -3.20
N HIS A 306 -24.88 2.27 -3.37
CA HIS A 306 -25.12 3.31 -2.36
C HIS A 306 -25.74 2.76 -1.08
N ASP A 307 -26.61 1.75 -1.16
CA ASP A 307 -27.22 1.10 0.01
C ASP A 307 -26.23 0.23 0.79
N ILE A 308 -25.23 -0.32 0.10
CA ILE A 308 -24.18 -1.17 0.68
C ILE A 308 -23.03 -0.33 1.25
N LEU A 309 -22.56 0.65 0.47
CA LEU A 309 -21.29 1.37 0.66
C LEU A 309 -21.45 2.82 1.09
N GLY A 310 -22.61 3.46 0.88
CA GLY A 310 -22.82 4.90 1.17
C GLY A 310 -22.74 5.30 2.66
N GLN A 311 -22.63 4.31 3.56
CA GLN A 311 -22.35 4.51 4.99
C GLN A 311 -20.85 4.55 5.33
N VAL A 312 -19.99 4.10 4.40
CA VAL A 312 -18.54 4.06 4.57
C VAL A 312 -18.00 5.48 4.51
N GLN A 313 -17.23 5.86 5.51
CA GLN A 313 -16.71 7.22 5.66
C GLN A 313 -15.36 7.38 4.98
N ILE A 314 -14.49 6.37 5.13
CA ILE A 314 -13.10 6.40 4.66
C ILE A 314 -12.71 5.03 4.08
N ILE A 315 -12.00 5.03 2.96
CA ILE A 315 -11.17 3.92 2.53
C ILE A 315 -9.72 4.37 2.43
N SER A 316 -8.78 3.46 2.72
CA SER A 316 -7.36 3.70 2.40
C SER A 316 -6.91 2.72 1.34
N THR A 317 -6.60 3.25 0.16
CA THR A 317 -6.17 2.49 -1.02
C THR A 317 -4.65 2.28 -1.00
N MET A 318 -4.20 1.14 -1.52
CA MET A 318 -2.79 0.82 -1.70
C MET A 318 -2.53 -0.21 -2.79
N GLY A 319 -1.28 -0.22 -3.29
CA GLY A 319 -0.72 -1.28 -4.14
C GLY A 319 -0.86 -1.04 -5.64
N GLU A 320 -1.65 -0.05 -6.04
CA GLU A 320 -1.88 0.38 -7.43
C GLU A 320 -2.03 1.89 -7.45
N SER A 321 -1.41 2.59 -8.41
CA SER A 321 -1.52 4.05 -8.52
C SER A 321 -2.98 4.48 -8.71
N LEU A 322 -3.49 5.34 -7.82
CA LEU A 322 -4.81 5.93 -7.94
C LEU A 322 -4.74 7.21 -8.78
N THR A 323 -5.36 7.17 -9.97
CA THR A 323 -5.56 8.36 -10.80
C THR A 323 -6.78 9.16 -10.35
N ASP A 324 -6.86 10.42 -10.78
CA ASP A 324 -7.90 11.34 -10.31
C ASP A 324 -9.31 10.90 -10.77
N THR A 325 -9.47 10.41 -12.01
CA THR A 325 -10.76 9.85 -12.48
C THR A 325 -11.12 8.52 -11.82
N ALA A 326 -10.12 7.68 -11.48
CA ALA A 326 -10.38 6.47 -10.69
C ALA A 326 -10.87 6.82 -9.28
N ARG A 327 -10.26 7.85 -8.65
CA ARG A 327 -10.72 8.43 -7.39
C ARG A 327 -12.16 8.93 -7.51
N GLU A 328 -12.47 9.77 -8.48
CA GLU A 328 -13.83 10.31 -8.71
C GLU A 328 -14.88 9.19 -8.91
N ASN A 329 -14.55 8.15 -9.67
CA ASN A 329 -15.43 7.00 -9.87
C ASN A 329 -15.71 6.25 -8.55
N ILE A 330 -14.67 5.90 -7.79
CA ILE A 330 -14.82 5.25 -6.49
C ILE A 330 -15.61 6.15 -5.54
N GLN A 331 -15.29 7.44 -5.48
CA GLN A 331 -16.01 8.40 -4.64
C GLN A 331 -17.49 8.46 -5.01
N ARG A 332 -17.85 8.55 -6.30
CA ARG A 332 -19.24 8.50 -6.74
C ARG A 332 -19.91 7.21 -6.29
N ASP A 333 -19.36 6.07 -6.67
CA ASP A 333 -20.02 4.76 -6.54
C ASP A 333 -20.11 4.28 -5.08
N TRP A 334 -19.23 4.78 -4.19
CA TRP A 334 -19.28 4.56 -2.75
C TRP A 334 -20.08 5.64 -1.98
N GLY A 335 -20.85 6.50 -2.67
CA GLY A 335 -21.70 7.51 -2.02
C GLY A 335 -20.95 8.71 -1.43
N GLY A 336 -19.77 9.02 -1.94
CA GLY A 336 -18.92 10.15 -1.57
C GLY A 336 -17.90 9.83 -0.47
N VAL A 337 -17.41 8.60 -0.44
CA VAL A 337 -16.38 8.15 0.51
C VAL A 337 -15.12 9.00 0.45
N GLN A 338 -14.47 9.24 1.59
CA GLN A 338 -13.13 9.82 1.59
C GLN A 338 -12.11 8.75 1.20
N ILE A 339 -11.18 9.09 0.31
CA ILE A 339 -10.08 8.20 -0.10
C ILE A 339 -8.78 8.77 0.44
N SER A 340 -8.00 7.92 1.10
CA SER A 340 -6.64 8.17 1.56
C SER A 340 -5.73 7.20 0.83
N ASP A 341 -5.18 7.63 -0.30
CA ASP A 341 -4.29 6.79 -1.10
C ASP A 341 -2.90 6.66 -0.45
N GLY A 342 -2.18 5.60 -0.82
CA GLY A 342 -0.81 5.44 -0.37
C GLY A 342 -0.05 4.30 -1.03
N GLY A 343 1.23 4.21 -0.71
CA GLY A 343 2.10 3.19 -1.25
C GLY A 343 3.55 3.32 -0.82
N GLY A 344 4.38 2.44 -1.39
CA GLY A 344 5.80 2.28 -1.11
C GLY A 344 6.13 0.79 -0.98
N CYS A 345 7.32 0.49 -0.48
CA CYS A 345 7.80 -0.90 -0.36
C CYS A 345 8.19 -1.27 1.09
N GLY A 346 8.21 -2.58 1.38
CA GLY A 346 8.43 -3.09 2.75
C GLY A 346 9.87 -2.92 3.21
N GLU A 347 10.79 -2.88 2.24
CA GLU A 347 12.21 -2.59 2.36
C GLU A 347 12.47 -1.16 2.89
N SER A 348 11.77 -0.16 2.36
CA SER A 348 12.22 1.23 2.44
C SER A 348 11.77 1.99 3.69
N TYR A 349 10.62 1.63 4.27
CA TYR A 349 9.86 2.49 5.20
C TYR A 349 9.57 3.89 4.62
N CYS A 350 9.79 4.05 3.31
CA CYS A 350 9.55 5.26 2.54
C CYS A 350 8.16 5.14 1.94
N TRP A 351 7.18 5.29 2.82
CA TRP A 351 5.79 5.22 2.46
C TRP A 351 5.19 6.60 2.33
N PHE A 352 4.39 6.72 1.28
CA PHE A 352 3.61 7.88 0.94
C PHE A 352 2.19 7.55 1.36
N PHE A 353 1.58 8.38 2.22
CA PHE A 353 0.15 8.28 2.53
C PHE A 353 -0.53 9.64 2.56
N GLU A 354 -1.70 9.72 1.95
CA GLU A 354 -2.57 10.89 1.99
C GLU A 354 -3.25 11.03 3.36
N GLY A 355 -3.11 12.21 3.95
CA GLY A 355 -3.76 12.59 5.20
C GLY A 355 -3.51 14.06 5.53
N GLY A 356 -4.46 14.71 6.20
CA GLY A 356 -4.28 16.03 6.81
C GLY A 356 -4.46 17.21 5.85
N ASP A 357 -3.92 17.12 4.63
CA ASP A 357 -3.89 18.21 3.66
C ASP A 357 -4.74 17.89 2.41
N PRO A 358 -6.07 18.17 2.45
CA PRO A 358 -7.01 17.73 1.41
C PRO A 358 -6.87 18.43 0.05
N GLU A 359 -6.05 19.48 -0.05
CA GLU A 359 -5.78 20.20 -1.30
C GLU A 359 -4.43 19.82 -1.95
N LEU A 360 -3.61 18.98 -1.31
CA LEU A 360 -2.33 18.57 -1.92
C LEU A 360 -2.55 17.51 -3.01
N PRO A 361 -1.88 17.62 -4.16
CA PRO A 361 -1.98 16.65 -5.25
C PRO A 361 -1.14 15.39 -4.99
N GLY A 362 -1.01 14.93 -3.74
CA GLY A 362 -0.16 13.81 -3.39
C GLY A 362 -0.16 13.46 -1.91
N ALA A 363 0.71 12.52 -1.57
CA ALA A 363 0.78 11.84 -0.28
C ALA A 363 2.05 12.25 0.47
N HIS A 364 1.96 12.42 1.79
CA HIS A 364 3.12 12.78 2.61
C HIS A 364 4.02 11.58 2.87
N TYR A 365 5.33 11.84 2.91
CA TYR A 365 6.34 10.90 3.34
C TYR A 365 6.95 11.32 4.69
N TRP A 366 6.92 10.41 5.67
CA TRP A 366 7.43 10.65 7.02
C TRP A 366 8.97 10.62 7.10
N ALA A 367 9.60 11.68 6.61
CA ALA A 367 11.03 12.01 6.64
C ALA A 367 11.73 11.99 8.03
N ASP A 368 11.01 11.88 9.16
CA ASP A 368 11.62 11.61 10.48
C ASP A 368 11.83 10.09 10.74
N ILE A 369 11.21 9.24 9.92
CA ILE A 369 11.25 7.77 10.00
C ILE A 369 12.21 7.19 8.95
N GLY A 370 12.22 7.77 7.75
CA GLY A 370 13.14 7.43 6.67
C GLY A 370 13.84 8.67 6.09
N TYR A 371 14.83 8.45 5.22
CA TYR A 371 15.31 9.46 4.28
C TYR A 371 15.11 8.98 2.83
N ALA A 372 14.70 9.90 1.95
CA ALA A 372 14.40 9.63 0.55
C ALA A 372 15.14 10.61 -0.35
N GLU A 373 15.59 10.12 -1.50
CA GLU A 373 16.26 10.90 -2.55
C GLU A 373 15.66 10.53 -3.91
N VAL A 374 15.65 11.47 -4.86
CA VAL A 374 15.19 11.22 -6.23
C VAL A 374 16.38 11.23 -7.18
N PHE A 375 16.53 10.15 -7.95
CA PHE A 375 17.61 9.95 -8.91
C PHE A 375 17.08 9.70 -10.31
N ASP A 376 17.82 10.13 -11.34
CA ASP A 376 17.59 9.61 -12.68
C ASP A 376 18.09 8.15 -12.73
N PRO A 377 17.27 7.15 -13.09
CA PRO A 377 17.67 5.76 -13.04
C PRO A 377 18.58 5.32 -14.22
N ASP A 378 18.76 6.14 -15.25
CA ASP A 378 19.68 5.87 -16.37
C ASP A 378 21.06 6.51 -16.12
N SER A 379 21.13 7.79 -15.74
CA SER A 379 22.41 8.48 -15.45
C SER A 379 22.93 8.24 -14.03
N MET A 380 22.04 7.89 -13.09
CA MET A 380 22.31 7.82 -11.65
C MET A 380 22.76 9.15 -11.03
N GLU A 381 22.37 10.27 -11.62
CA GLU A 381 22.53 11.60 -11.04
C GLU A 381 21.34 11.93 -10.11
N LYS A 382 21.61 12.65 -9.02
CA LYS A 382 20.56 13.14 -8.11
C LYS A 382 19.80 14.26 -8.80
N ILE A 383 18.48 14.13 -8.89
CA ILE A 383 17.60 15.15 -9.50
C ILE A 383 17.37 16.31 -8.54
N GLY A 384 17.16 16.00 -7.26
CA GLY A 384 16.92 16.98 -6.20
C GLY A 384 16.02 16.40 -5.10
N ASP A 385 15.51 17.29 -4.26
CA ASP A 385 14.51 16.96 -3.23
C ASP A 385 13.06 17.07 -3.80
N VAL A 386 12.91 17.61 -5.01
CA VAL A 386 11.66 17.74 -5.81
C VAL A 386 11.98 17.29 -7.26
N GLY A 387 11.05 16.59 -7.91
CA GLY A 387 11.18 16.12 -9.29
C GLY A 387 10.72 14.68 -9.53
N ARG A 388 10.84 14.24 -10.79
CA ARG A 388 10.45 12.90 -11.25
C ARG A 388 11.65 11.99 -11.43
N GLY A 389 11.69 10.85 -10.72
CA GLY A 389 12.81 9.92 -10.80
C GLY A 389 12.58 8.62 -10.02
N GLU A 390 13.60 7.79 -9.93
CA GLU A 390 13.61 6.64 -9.04
C GLU A 390 13.81 7.07 -7.58
N LEU A 391 12.99 6.51 -6.70
CA LEU A 391 13.08 6.68 -5.27
C LEU A 391 14.23 5.84 -4.71
N ILE A 392 15.26 6.51 -4.19
CA ILE A 392 16.33 5.91 -3.38
C ILE A 392 15.99 6.10 -1.90
N ALA A 393 15.99 5.01 -1.13
CA ALA A 393 15.48 4.97 0.23
C ALA A 393 16.56 4.62 1.27
N THR A 394 16.52 5.29 2.43
CA THR A 394 17.36 4.98 3.58
C THR A 394 16.51 4.86 4.84
N ASN A 395 16.50 3.68 5.46
CA ASN A 395 15.93 3.48 6.78
C ASN A 395 16.77 4.24 7.82
N LEU A 396 16.17 5.09 8.65
CA LEU A 396 16.94 5.87 9.65
C LEU A 396 17.26 5.10 10.93
N ARG A 397 16.45 4.09 11.29
CA ARG A 397 16.50 3.45 12.62
C ARG A 397 16.32 1.93 12.64
N VAL A 398 16.09 1.28 11.51
CA VAL A 398 15.69 -0.13 11.43
C VAL A 398 16.76 -1.06 11.99
N LYS A 399 16.35 -2.04 12.81
CA LYS A 399 17.23 -2.99 13.51
C LYS A 399 17.18 -4.40 12.92
N GLY A 400 16.04 -4.82 12.41
CA GLY A 400 15.84 -6.14 11.80
C GLY A 400 16.69 -6.33 10.53
N VAL A 401 16.16 -5.82 9.42
CA VAL A 401 16.74 -5.93 8.08
C VAL A 401 16.75 -4.54 7.44
N PRO A 402 17.80 -3.72 7.69
CA PRO A 402 17.85 -2.34 7.23
C PRO A 402 18.29 -2.19 5.77
N TYR A 403 17.74 -1.18 5.10
CA TYR A 403 18.05 -0.76 3.74
C TYR A 403 18.60 0.67 3.74
N ILE A 404 19.80 0.87 3.20
CA ILE A 404 20.54 2.15 3.15
C ILE A 404 20.86 2.48 1.70
N ARG A 405 20.51 3.71 1.26
CA ARG A 405 20.56 4.17 -0.14
C ARG A 405 20.07 3.12 -1.14
N PHE A 406 18.96 2.48 -0.81
CA PHE A 406 18.40 1.38 -1.57
C PHE A 406 17.52 1.88 -2.73
N ALA A 407 17.88 1.47 -3.94
CA ALA A 407 17.11 1.64 -5.15
C ALA A 407 15.83 0.81 -5.08
N THR A 408 14.70 1.47 -4.83
CA THR A 408 13.40 0.80 -4.65
C THR A 408 12.84 0.24 -5.96
N GLU A 409 13.33 0.75 -7.10
CA GLU A 409 12.78 0.64 -8.45
C GLU A 409 11.36 1.23 -8.59
N ASP A 410 10.86 1.96 -7.59
CA ASP A 410 9.61 2.72 -7.65
C ASP A 410 9.91 4.11 -8.22
N PHE A 411 9.12 4.53 -9.21
CA PHE A 411 9.26 5.83 -9.85
C PHE A 411 8.25 6.82 -9.26
N VAL A 412 8.76 7.95 -8.78
CA VAL A 412 8.00 8.95 -8.02
C VAL A 412 7.97 10.31 -8.73
N ASP A 413 7.00 11.11 -8.34
CA ASP A 413 6.89 12.54 -8.62
C ASP A 413 6.89 13.25 -7.26
N MET A 414 8.06 13.71 -6.81
CA MET A 414 8.19 14.49 -5.57
C MET A 414 7.82 15.93 -5.87
N MET A 415 6.81 16.45 -5.19
CA MET A 415 6.14 17.70 -5.54
C MET A 415 6.50 18.87 -4.62
N GLY A 416 7.04 18.60 -3.43
CA GLY A 416 7.51 19.61 -2.50
C GLY A 416 8.21 19.03 -1.29
N GLU A 417 9.11 19.81 -0.69
CA GLU A 417 9.89 19.43 0.51
C GLU A 417 9.05 19.47 1.81
N HIS A 418 7.98 20.26 1.82
CA HIS A 418 7.03 20.40 2.92
C HIS A 418 5.72 21.01 2.41
N SER A 419 4.65 20.94 3.21
CA SER A 419 3.40 21.65 2.95
C SER A 419 3.20 22.84 3.87
N THR A 420 2.00 23.42 3.85
CA THR A 420 1.54 24.47 4.79
C THR A 420 1.36 23.94 6.22
N HIS A 421 1.14 22.63 6.37
CA HIS A 421 0.73 22.01 7.62
C HIS A 421 1.72 20.97 8.15
N PHE A 422 2.48 20.33 7.26
CA PHE A 422 3.46 19.31 7.62
C PHE A 422 4.85 19.72 7.19
N SER A 423 5.84 19.47 8.03
CA SER A 423 7.27 19.70 7.77
C SER A 423 7.89 18.66 6.82
N HIS A 424 7.06 17.97 6.03
CA HIS A 424 7.39 16.68 5.46
C HIS A 424 7.10 16.66 3.97
N PRO A 425 8.00 16.09 3.16
CA PRO A 425 7.87 16.12 1.72
C PRO A 425 6.65 15.32 1.26
N TYR A 426 6.14 15.65 0.09
CA TYR A 426 4.97 15.01 -0.49
C TYR A 426 5.15 14.74 -1.98
N GLY A 427 4.45 13.73 -2.49
CA GLY A 427 4.54 13.30 -3.88
C GLY A 427 3.57 12.17 -4.24
N LYS A 428 3.68 11.66 -5.47
CA LYS A 428 2.94 10.46 -5.94
C LYS A 428 3.90 9.37 -6.38
N ILE A 429 3.54 8.10 -6.15
CA ILE A 429 4.20 6.94 -6.80
C ILE A 429 3.51 6.71 -8.16
N LEU A 430 4.23 6.99 -9.24
CA LEU A 430 3.72 6.90 -10.61
C LEU A 430 3.82 5.48 -11.20
N GLY A 431 4.67 4.64 -10.63
CA GLY A 431 4.89 3.28 -11.11
C GLY A 431 6.29 2.79 -10.79
N ARG A 432 6.97 2.20 -11.78
CA ARG A 432 8.25 1.50 -11.61
C ARG A 432 9.25 2.01 -12.64
N SER A 433 10.51 2.20 -12.27
CA SER A 433 11.55 2.73 -13.17
C SER A 433 11.73 1.89 -14.44
N ILE A 434 11.57 0.58 -14.30
CA ILE A 434 11.65 -0.41 -15.39
C ILE A 434 10.46 -0.36 -16.36
N TRP A 435 9.37 0.34 -16.04
CA TRP A 435 8.19 0.50 -16.91
C TRP A 435 8.26 1.72 -17.82
N ARG A 436 9.39 2.46 -17.79
CA ARG A 436 9.58 3.64 -18.65
C ARG A 436 9.81 3.25 -20.11
N VAL A 437 9.11 3.94 -21.00
CA VAL A 437 9.32 3.91 -22.45
C VAL A 437 9.92 5.25 -22.87
N ASN A 438 11.08 5.22 -23.53
CA ASN A 438 11.77 6.42 -24.01
C ASN A 438 11.43 6.65 -25.48
N VAL A 439 10.78 7.77 -25.79
CA VAL A 439 10.34 8.15 -27.14
C VAL A 439 10.96 9.49 -27.53
N ASN A 440 11.87 9.48 -28.51
CA ASN A 440 12.59 10.68 -28.98
C ASN A 440 13.23 11.52 -27.85
N GLY A 441 13.77 10.87 -26.81
CA GLY A 441 14.39 11.52 -25.65
C GLY A 441 13.44 11.84 -24.49
N ASN A 442 12.12 11.77 -24.68
CA ASN A 442 11.14 11.92 -23.61
C ASN A 442 10.82 10.56 -22.95
N SER A 443 10.63 10.52 -21.64
CA SER A 443 10.37 9.28 -20.89
C SER A 443 8.94 9.24 -20.34
N PHE A 444 8.22 8.14 -20.59
CA PHE A 444 6.80 8.00 -20.23
C PHE A 444 6.54 6.73 -19.41
N LEU A 445 5.62 6.84 -18.45
CA LEU A 445 5.08 5.70 -17.70
C LEU A 445 3.64 5.37 -18.13
N PRO A 446 3.14 4.16 -17.82
CA PRO A 446 1.74 3.84 -18.04
C PRO A 446 0.76 4.81 -17.36
N TYR A 447 1.15 5.39 -16.22
CA TYR A 447 0.37 6.42 -15.50
C TYR A 447 0.11 7.67 -16.36
N ASP A 448 1.11 8.15 -17.11
CA ASP A 448 0.95 9.35 -17.93
C ASP A 448 -0.06 9.12 -19.06
N ILE A 449 -0.12 7.88 -19.57
CA ILE A 449 -1.06 7.45 -20.62
C ILE A 449 -2.46 7.28 -20.04
N GLU A 450 -2.58 6.65 -18.87
CA GLU A 450 -3.85 6.45 -18.17
C GLU A 450 -4.55 7.79 -17.86
N ARG A 451 -3.78 8.79 -17.41
CA ARG A 451 -4.24 10.17 -17.16
C ARG A 451 -4.80 10.86 -18.42
N ILE A 452 -4.37 10.46 -19.61
CA ILE A 452 -4.93 10.97 -20.87
C ILE A 452 -6.16 10.19 -21.27
N LEU A 453 -6.09 8.84 -21.25
CA LEU A 453 -7.23 7.98 -21.59
C LEU A 453 -8.47 8.38 -20.77
N GLN A 454 -8.33 8.50 -19.45
CA GLN A 454 -9.44 8.77 -18.54
C GLN A 454 -10.20 10.10 -18.75
N ARG A 455 -9.70 11.01 -19.60
CA ARG A 455 -10.44 12.22 -20.05
C ARG A 455 -11.55 11.89 -21.05
N PHE A 456 -11.55 10.70 -21.62
CA PHE A 456 -12.49 10.23 -22.63
C PHE A 456 -13.49 9.24 -22.01
N PRO A 457 -14.79 9.58 -21.92
CA PRO A 457 -15.83 8.66 -21.45
C PRO A 457 -15.83 7.33 -22.22
N GLU A 458 -15.46 7.35 -23.49
CA GLU A 458 -15.30 6.16 -24.33
C GLU A 458 -14.33 5.13 -23.71
N THR A 459 -13.29 5.57 -22.99
CA THR A 459 -12.30 4.69 -22.38
C THR A 459 -12.54 4.40 -20.89
N ALA A 460 -13.72 4.72 -20.32
CA ALA A 460 -13.97 4.62 -18.88
C ALA A 460 -13.81 3.18 -18.29
N LYS A 461 -13.85 2.15 -19.15
CA LYS A 461 -13.56 0.75 -18.79
C LYS A 461 -12.39 0.15 -19.56
N ALA A 462 -11.63 0.98 -20.27
CA ALA A 462 -10.55 0.49 -21.11
C ALA A 462 -9.41 -0.11 -20.27
N GLN A 463 -8.78 -1.14 -20.80
CA GLN A 463 -7.55 -1.72 -20.27
C GLN A 463 -6.48 -1.58 -21.32
N PHE A 464 -5.26 -1.23 -20.91
CA PHE A 464 -4.19 -0.94 -21.86
C PHE A 464 -2.84 -1.43 -21.35
N PHE A 465 -1.89 -1.53 -22.26
CA PHE A 465 -0.47 -1.57 -21.94
C PHE A 465 0.33 -0.75 -22.95
N ILE A 466 1.44 -0.17 -22.49
CA ILE A 466 2.47 0.38 -23.38
C ILE A 466 3.52 -0.69 -23.68
N SER A 467 4.11 -0.67 -24.88
CA SER A 467 5.20 -1.57 -25.25
C SER A 467 6.51 -0.83 -25.42
N LYS A 468 7.56 -1.35 -24.79
CA LYS A 468 8.96 -0.96 -25.02
C LYS A 468 9.52 -1.86 -26.12
N GLU A 469 9.63 -1.31 -27.32
CA GLU A 469 10.09 -2.00 -28.52
C GLU A 469 11.62 -1.85 -28.73
N ALA A 470 12.20 -0.76 -28.23
CA ALA A 470 13.64 -0.47 -28.29
C ALA A 470 14.11 0.30 -27.03
N PRO A 471 15.44 0.47 -26.80
CA PRO A 471 15.96 1.33 -25.74
C PRO A 471 15.48 2.79 -25.85
N VAL A 472 15.41 3.29 -27.08
CA VAL A 472 14.73 4.52 -27.51
C VAL A 472 13.95 4.17 -28.78
N GLN A 473 12.69 4.60 -28.89
CA GLN A 473 11.81 4.30 -30.03
C GLN A 473 11.20 5.58 -30.62
N ASP A 474 10.86 5.55 -31.91
CA ASP A 474 10.39 6.76 -32.63
C ASP A 474 8.96 7.18 -32.26
N LYS A 475 8.16 6.23 -31.75
CA LYS A 475 6.74 6.39 -31.41
C LYS A 475 6.39 5.69 -30.09
N LEU A 476 5.42 6.24 -29.37
CA LEU A 476 4.79 5.58 -28.23
C LEU A 476 3.81 4.49 -28.70
N THR A 477 4.11 3.22 -28.44
CA THR A 477 3.24 2.09 -28.81
C THR A 477 2.28 1.74 -27.67
N VAL A 478 0.97 1.93 -27.89
CA VAL A 478 -0.09 1.68 -26.90
C VAL A 478 -1.10 0.67 -27.45
N SER A 479 -1.33 -0.42 -26.72
CA SER A 479 -2.38 -1.40 -27.02
C SER A 479 -3.53 -1.21 -26.05
N ILE A 480 -4.76 -1.08 -26.57
CA ILE A 480 -5.96 -0.76 -25.78
C ILE A 480 -7.09 -1.74 -26.10
N CYS A 481 -7.68 -2.32 -25.06
CA CYS A 481 -8.98 -2.99 -25.07
C CYS A 481 -10.04 -2.03 -24.54
N TYR A 482 -11.18 -1.88 -25.22
CA TYR A 482 -12.26 -0.96 -24.87
C TYR A 482 -13.61 -1.70 -24.72
N ASP A 483 -14.59 -1.07 -24.07
CA ASP A 483 -15.98 -1.56 -24.02
C ASP A 483 -16.73 -1.03 -25.27
N GLU A 484 -17.14 -1.92 -26.17
CA GLU A 484 -17.84 -1.58 -27.42
C GLU A 484 -19.10 -0.72 -27.20
N ARG A 485 -19.74 -0.84 -26.02
CA ARG A 485 -20.95 -0.06 -25.68
C ARG A 485 -20.62 1.40 -25.33
N LEU A 486 -19.40 1.67 -24.89
CA LEU A 486 -18.89 3.00 -24.58
C LEU A 486 -18.16 3.63 -25.77
N THR A 487 -17.61 2.80 -26.66
CA THR A 487 -16.86 3.23 -27.86
C THR A 487 -17.54 2.76 -29.14
N PRO A 488 -18.65 3.38 -29.57
CA PRO A 488 -19.33 3.02 -30.82
C PRO A 488 -18.54 3.41 -32.08
N ASN A 489 -17.60 4.36 -31.97
CA ASN A 489 -16.78 4.88 -33.07
C ASN A 489 -15.28 4.76 -32.73
N PRO A 490 -14.70 3.56 -32.74
CA PRO A 490 -13.33 3.33 -32.28
C PRO A 490 -12.27 4.02 -33.14
N ASP A 491 -12.45 4.14 -34.46
CA ASP A 491 -11.48 4.85 -35.29
C ASP A 491 -11.44 6.36 -34.98
N THR A 492 -12.59 7.00 -34.79
CA THR A 492 -12.65 8.40 -34.33
C THR A 492 -12.01 8.59 -32.96
N LEU A 493 -12.14 7.62 -32.05
CA LEU A 493 -11.41 7.64 -30.78
C LEU A 493 -9.90 7.50 -30.99
N ARG A 494 -9.44 6.67 -31.94
CA ARG A 494 -8.01 6.52 -32.27
C ARG A 494 -7.41 7.85 -32.71
N ASP A 495 -8.12 8.58 -33.58
CA ASP A 495 -7.66 9.87 -34.11
C ASP A 495 -7.59 10.95 -33.01
N LYS A 496 -8.62 11.01 -32.15
CA LYS A 496 -8.64 11.87 -30.96
C LYS A 496 -7.45 11.58 -30.03
N LEU A 497 -7.25 10.31 -29.67
CA LEU A 497 -6.18 9.90 -28.76
C LEU A 497 -4.80 10.14 -29.36
N THR A 498 -4.61 9.87 -30.65
CA THR A 498 -3.34 10.14 -31.36
C THR A 498 -3.03 11.63 -31.39
N THR A 499 -4.05 12.46 -31.62
CA THR A 499 -3.93 13.93 -31.57
C THR A 499 -3.55 14.40 -30.17
N VAL A 500 -4.22 13.90 -29.11
CA VAL A 500 -3.94 14.32 -27.73
C VAL A 500 -2.60 13.76 -27.24
N PHE A 501 -2.18 12.55 -27.58
CA PHE A 501 -0.82 12.07 -27.27
C PHE A 501 0.24 12.95 -27.94
N SER A 502 0.04 13.35 -29.20
CA SER A 502 0.94 14.29 -29.88
C SER A 502 0.99 15.67 -29.22
N GLN A 503 -0.14 16.19 -28.73
CA GLN A 503 -0.24 17.51 -28.09
C GLN A 503 0.25 17.54 -26.64
N ASP A 504 -0.18 16.60 -25.80
CA ASP A 504 0.13 16.54 -24.36
C ASP A 504 1.50 15.94 -24.05
N LEU A 505 1.95 14.96 -24.86
CA LEU A 505 3.21 14.24 -24.63
C LEU A 505 4.31 14.66 -25.61
N GLY A 506 4.00 15.45 -26.64
CA GLY A 506 4.97 15.93 -27.63
C GLY A 506 5.56 14.83 -28.52
N VAL A 507 4.93 13.65 -28.59
CA VAL A 507 5.45 12.49 -29.33
C VAL A 507 4.40 11.82 -30.21
N ALA A 508 4.82 11.30 -31.35
CA ALA A 508 3.98 10.44 -32.18
C ALA A 508 3.63 9.14 -31.45
N SER A 509 2.43 8.62 -31.68
CA SER A 509 1.93 7.39 -31.06
C SER A 509 1.38 6.41 -32.08
N GLU A 510 1.45 5.13 -31.74
CA GLU A 510 0.80 4.04 -32.47
C GLU A 510 -0.21 3.36 -31.53
N ILE A 511 -1.50 3.43 -31.88
CA ILE A 511 -2.60 2.93 -31.03
C ILE A 511 -3.26 1.73 -31.70
N THR A 512 -3.11 0.57 -31.06
CA THR A 512 -3.65 -0.70 -31.55
C THR A 512 -4.82 -1.16 -30.68
N TRP A 513 -5.97 -1.42 -31.30
CA TRP A 513 -7.09 -2.05 -30.61
C TRP A 513 -6.82 -3.54 -30.42
N VAL A 514 -6.98 -4.05 -29.20
CA VAL A 514 -6.75 -5.46 -28.86
C VAL A 514 -7.93 -6.02 -28.06
N PRO A 515 -8.27 -7.31 -28.23
CA PRO A 515 -9.27 -7.96 -27.40
C PRO A 515 -8.70 -8.23 -26.00
N LEU A 516 -9.58 -8.48 -25.03
CA LEU A 516 -9.22 -8.53 -23.60
C LEU A 516 -8.18 -9.63 -23.29
N GLU A 517 -8.18 -10.72 -24.04
CA GLU A 517 -7.30 -11.87 -23.91
C GLU A 517 -5.83 -11.55 -24.21
N VAL A 518 -5.57 -10.44 -24.92
CA VAL A 518 -4.22 -9.95 -25.23
C VAL A 518 -3.66 -9.06 -24.11
N ILE A 519 -4.50 -8.53 -23.21
CA ILE A 519 -4.07 -7.75 -22.04
C ILE A 519 -3.42 -8.70 -21.02
N PRO A 520 -2.12 -8.56 -20.67
CA PRO A 520 -1.46 -9.54 -19.83
C PRO A 520 -1.95 -9.47 -18.38
N ARG A 521 -2.37 -10.63 -17.86
CA ARG A 521 -2.85 -10.82 -16.47
C ARG A 521 -2.05 -11.93 -15.78
N PRO A 522 -0.85 -11.65 -15.23
CA PRO A 522 -0.01 -12.64 -14.54
C PRO A 522 -0.62 -13.14 -13.22
N ALA A 523 -1.58 -12.39 -12.66
CA ALA A 523 -2.38 -12.82 -11.52
C ALA A 523 -3.80 -12.26 -11.64
N PRO A 524 -4.82 -12.85 -10.99
CA PRO A 524 -6.21 -12.38 -11.06
C PRO A 524 -6.46 -10.96 -10.53
N HIS A 525 -5.49 -10.38 -9.84
CA HIS A 525 -5.56 -9.09 -9.12
C HIS A 525 -4.44 -8.12 -9.55
N LYS A 526 -3.85 -8.33 -10.74
CA LYS A 526 -2.73 -7.50 -11.22
C LYS A 526 -2.79 -7.35 -12.74
N LEU A 527 -3.23 -6.18 -13.19
CA LEU A 527 -3.11 -5.75 -14.58
C LEU A 527 -1.66 -5.39 -14.90
N VAL A 528 -1.14 -5.87 -16.04
CA VAL A 528 0.16 -5.44 -16.56
C VAL A 528 -0.04 -4.36 -17.61
N LYS A 529 0.29 -3.13 -17.23
CA LYS A 529 0.19 -1.94 -18.10
C LYS A 529 1.47 -1.66 -18.91
N PHE A 530 2.45 -2.56 -18.88
CA PHE A 530 3.76 -2.41 -19.54
C PHE A 530 4.30 -3.75 -20.04
N ILE A 531 4.76 -3.80 -21.30
CA ILE A 531 5.46 -4.96 -21.87
C ILE A 531 6.84 -4.54 -22.37
N ASP A 532 7.89 -5.21 -21.90
CA ASP A 532 9.25 -5.09 -22.44
C ASP A 532 9.47 -6.11 -23.56
N ARG A 533 9.47 -5.66 -24.82
CA ARG A 533 9.73 -6.54 -25.97
C ARG A 533 11.21 -6.67 -26.30
N THR A 534 12.05 -5.74 -25.83
CA THR A 534 13.52 -5.79 -26.03
C THR A 534 14.18 -7.03 -25.42
N LYS A 535 13.50 -7.66 -24.44
CA LYS A 535 13.94 -8.88 -23.75
C LYS A 535 13.48 -10.19 -24.40
N LYS A 536 12.65 -10.14 -25.45
CA LYS A 536 12.30 -11.35 -26.23
C LYS A 536 13.36 -11.58 -27.31
N LYS A 537 14.20 -12.60 -27.08
CA LYS A 537 14.97 -13.29 -28.13
C LYS A 537 14.37 -14.67 -28.33
#